data_AF-A0A849QI39-F1
#
_entry.id   AF-A0A849QI39-F1
#
_cell.length_a   1.000
_cell.length_b   1.000
_cell.length_c   1.000
_cell.angle_alpha   90.00
_cell.angle_beta   90.00
_cell.angle_gamma   90.00
#
_symmetry.space_group_name_H-M   'P 1'
#
loop_
_entity.id
_entity.type
_entity.pdbx_description
1 polymer ?
#
loop_
_entity_poly.entity_id
_entity_poly.type
_entity_poly.pdbx_seq_one_letter_code
_entity_poly.pdbx_strand_id
1 'polypeptide(L)' 'MAVRTAHKLAIENEHIKADMVEMVEFPHLAQKYMAMSVPKIVINEIVDFVGAQPPEYFVEEIMRALRAGDNPMYS' A
#
# COMPACT_ATOMS: atom_id res chain seq x y z
N MET A 1 5.64 5.80 10.84
CA MET A 1 6.74 5.03 10.21
C MET A 1 6.36 4.49 8.84
N ALA A 2 5.18 3.86 8.67
CA ALA A 2 4.71 3.30 7.38
C ALA A 2 4.89 4.21 6.15
N VAL A 3 4.40 5.46 6.22
CA VAL A 3 4.55 6.46 5.15
C VAL A 3 6.02 6.69 4.76
N ARG A 4 6.91 6.80 5.76
CA ARG A 4 8.34 6.97 5.53
C ARG A 4 8.96 5.76 4.85
N THR A 5 8.55 4.55 5.24
CA THR A 5 9.00 3.31 4.59
C THR A 5 8.57 3.28 3.12
N ALA A 6 7.30 3.56 2.84
CA ALA A 6 6.76 3.58 1.48
C ALA A 6 7.49 4.61 0.59
N HIS A 7 7.71 5.84 1.07
CA HIS A 7 8.45 6.84 0.31
C HIS A 7 9.92 6.48 0.12
N LYS A 8 10.58 5.84 1.09
CA LYS A 8 11.94 5.34 0.88
C LYS A 8 11.99 4.32 -0.24
N LEU A 9 11.06 3.36 -0.25
CA LEU A 9 10.97 2.38 -1.33
C LEU A 9 10.73 3.03 -2.70
N ALA A 10 9.90 4.07 -2.75
CA ALA A 10 9.65 4.85 -3.98
C ALA A 10 10.88 5.67 -4.44
N ILE A 11 11.71 6.16 -3.51
CA ILE A 11 12.96 6.85 -3.84
C ILE A 11 13.99 5.87 -4.40
N GLU A 12 14.10 4.68 -3.82
CA GLU A 12 15.10 3.68 -4.23
C GLU A 12 14.71 2.94 -5.52
N ASN A 13 13.45 2.98 -5.94
CA ASN A 13 12.97 2.25 -7.12
C ASN A 13 11.91 3.05 -7.89
N GLU A 14 12.24 3.46 -9.12
CA GLU A 14 11.37 4.25 -10.00
C GLU A 14 10.06 3.56 -10.39
N HIS A 15 9.99 2.22 -10.26
CA HIS A 15 8.77 1.46 -10.50
C HIS A 15 7.79 1.50 -9.32
N ILE A 16 8.21 2.03 -8.17
CA ILE A 16 7.37 2.17 -6.97
C ILE A 16 6.94 3.63 -6.85
N LYS A 17 5.62 3.85 -6.77
CA LYS A 17 5.03 5.13 -6.39
C LYS A 17 4.39 4.98 -5.02
N ALA A 18 4.53 6.01 -4.19
CA ALA A 18 3.96 6.03 -2.85
C ALA A 18 3.39 7.41 -2.55
N ASP A 19 2.13 7.45 -2.14
CA ASP A 19 1.43 8.65 -1.72
C ASP A 19 0.85 8.45 -0.33
N MET A 20 0.88 9.51 0.47
CA MET A 20 0.22 9.54 1.78
C MET A 20 -1.11 10.27 1.63
N VAL A 21 -2.18 9.61 2.11
CA VAL A 21 -3.54 10.15 2.08
C VAL A 21 -4.01 10.39 3.50
N GLU A 22 -4.39 11.64 3.80
CA GLU A 22 -4.98 11.99 5.08
C GLU A 22 -6.47 11.62 5.12
N MET A 23 -6.81 10.63 5.94
CA MET A 23 -8.15 10.04 5.96
C MET A 23 -9.27 11.05 6.27
N VAL A 24 -8.97 12.07 7.08
CA VAL A 24 -9.92 13.12 7.46
C VAL A 24 -10.23 14.06 6.30
N GLU A 25 -9.27 14.32 5.42
CA GLU A 25 -9.46 15.17 4.23
C GLU A 25 -10.12 14.39 3.08
N PHE A 26 -9.90 13.08 3.02
CA PHE A 26 -10.41 12.20 1.96
C PHE A 26 -11.31 11.06 2.51
N PRO A 27 -12.46 11.38 3.15
CA PRO A 27 -13.31 10.37 3.78
C PRO A 27 -13.89 9.35 2.78
N HIS A 28 -14.03 9.73 1.51
CA HIS A 28 -14.48 8.83 0.45
C HIS A 28 -13.45 7.74 0.13
N LEU A 29 -12.14 8.06 0.16
CA LEU A 29 -11.08 7.05 0.00
C LEU A 29 -11.02 6.13 1.21
N ALA A 30 -11.22 6.70 2.40
CA ALA A 30 -11.31 5.94 3.63
C ALA A 30 -12.43 4.90 3.58
N GLN A 31 -13.61 5.29 3.08
CA GLN A 31 -14.73 4.39 2.86
C GLN A 31 -14.44 3.36 1.78
N LYS A 32 -13.91 3.79 0.61
CA LYS A 32 -13.57 2.90 -0.51
C LYS A 32 -12.64 1.76 -0.10
N TYR A 33 -11.61 2.07 0.69
CA TYR A 33 -10.62 1.09 1.14
C TYR A 33 -10.96 0.48 2.50
N MET A 34 -12.16 0.74 3.05
CA MET A 34 -12.58 0.26 4.38
C MET A 34 -11.52 0.52 5.46
N ALA A 35 -10.93 1.72 5.43
CA ALA A 35 -9.86 2.13 6.33
C ALA A 35 -10.41 2.43 7.74
N MET A 36 -10.60 1.39 8.55
CA MET A 36 -11.09 1.55 9.93
C MET A 36 -10.00 1.89 10.94
N SER A 37 -8.73 1.73 10.57
CA SER A 37 -7.57 1.96 11.43
C SER A 37 -6.38 2.43 10.62
N VAL A 38 -5.55 3.26 11.24
CA VAL A 38 -4.38 3.88 10.60
C VAL A 38 -3.08 3.49 11.32
N PRO A 39 -1.94 3.43 10.61
CA PRO A 39 -1.81 3.56 9.15
C PRO A 39 -2.35 2.31 8.43
N LYS A 40 -3.09 2.52 7.33
CA LYS A 40 -3.48 1.46 6.39
C LYS A 40 -2.71 1.67 5.08
N ILE A 41 -2.17 0.59 4.54
CA ILE A 41 -1.40 0.58 3.30
C ILE A 41 -2.21 -0.24 2.30
N VAL A 42 -2.39 0.29 1.11
CA VAL A 42 -3.06 -0.38 -0.01
C VAL A 42 -2.08 -0.37 -1.18
N ILE A 43 -1.82 -1.53 -1.77
CA ILE A 43 -0.86 -1.70 -2.86
C ILE A 43 -1.61 -2.19 -4.09
N ASN A 44 -1.57 -1.39 -5.16
CA ASN A 44 -2.22 -1.65 -6.46
C ASN A 44 -3.71 -2.03 -6.37
N GLU A 45 -4.41 -1.64 -5.31
CA GLU A 45 -5.79 -2.07 -5.01
C GLU A 45 -5.99 -3.60 -4.90
N ILE A 46 -4.90 -4.37 -4.79
CA ILE A 46 -4.91 -5.84 -4.76
C ILE A 46 -4.67 -6.39 -3.35
N VAL A 47 -3.69 -5.82 -2.64
CA VAL A 47 -3.39 -6.21 -1.26
C VAL A 47 -3.42 -4.99 -0.35
N ASP A 48 -3.75 -5.21 0.90
CA ASP A 48 -3.72 -4.19 1.93
C ASP A 48 -3.33 -4.77 3.29
N PHE A 49 -2.78 -3.91 4.14
CA PHE A 49 -2.49 -4.24 5.53
C PHE A 49 -2.54 -3.01 6.43
N VAL A 50 -2.56 -3.23 7.74
CA VAL A 50 -2.66 -2.19 8.77
C VAL A 50 -1.45 -2.23 9.70
N GLY A 51 -1.07 -1.05 10.20
CA GLY A 51 -0.04 -0.88 11.21
C GLY A 51 1.33 -0.53 10.64
N ALA A 52 2.24 -0.14 11.53
CA ALA A 52 3.62 0.19 11.19
C ALA A 52 4.47 -1.09 11.12
N GLN A 53 4.31 -1.87 10.06
CA GLN A 53 5.08 -3.10 9.83
C GLN A 53 6.56 -2.82 9.51
N PRO A 54 7.46 -3.80 9.71
CA PRO A 54 8.85 -3.71 9.28
C PRO A 54 8.99 -3.54 7.75
N PRO A 55 10.07 -2.93 7.24
CA PRO A 55 10.27 -2.73 5.81
C PRO A 55 10.25 -4.01 4.96
N GLU A 56 10.71 -5.13 5.52
CA GLU A 56 10.74 -6.42 4.84
C GLU A 56 9.33 -6.89 4.49
N TYR A 57 8.37 -6.64 5.39
CA TYR A 57 6.96 -6.96 5.17
C TYR A 57 6.34 -6.14 4.03
N PHE A 58 6.76 -4.88 3.85
CA PHE A 58 6.32 -4.08 2.70
C PHE A 58 6.77 -4.71 1.39
N VAL A 59 8.03 -5.17 1.32
CA VAL A 59 8.58 -5.80 0.12
C VAL A 59 7.84 -7.10 -0.19
N GLU A 60 7.55 -7.92 0.83
CA GLU A 60 6.77 -9.15 0.66
C GLU A 60 5.36 -8.89 0.09
N GLU A 61 4.64 -7.89 0.63
CA GLU A 61 3.31 -7.54 0.13
C GLU A 61 3.36 -6.91 -1.28
N ILE A 62 4.40 -6.12 -1.61
CA ILE A 62 4.62 -5.64 -2.99
C ILE A 62 4.79 -6.82 -3.95
N MET A 63 5.64 -7.79 -3.60
CA MET A 63 5.86 -8.99 -4.44
C MET A 63 4.60 -9.84 -4.55
N ARG A 64 3.78 -9.89 -3.51
CA ARG A 64 2.46 -10.55 -3.53
C ARG A 64 1.50 -9.83 -4.48
N ALA A 65 1.44 -8.51 -4.43
CA ALA A 65 0.60 -7.70 -5.32
C ALA A 65 0.97 -7.89 -6.79
N LEU A 66 2.28 -7.90 -7.12
CA LEU A 66 2.75 -8.15 -8.48
C LEU A 66 2.35 -9.53 -9.00
N ARG A 67 2.58 -10.59 -8.22
CA ARG A 67 2.18 -11.96 -8.60
C ARG A 67 0.68 -12.12 -8.79
N ALA A 68 -0.13 -11.41 -8.00
CA ALA A 68 -1.58 -11.45 -8.11
C ALA A 68 -2.08 -10.68 -9.34
N GLY A 69 -1.45 -9.55 -9.68
CA GLY A 69 -1.75 -8.78 -10.89
C GLY A 69 -1.36 -9.52 -12.19
N ASP A 70 -0.27 -10.28 -12.16
CA ASP A 70 0.18 -11.09 -13.31
C ASP A 70 -0.65 -12.37 -13.53
N ASN A 71 -1.57 -12.70 -12.62
CA ASN A 71 -2.43 -13.88 -12.76
C ASN A 71 -3.62 -13.57 -13.68
N PRO A 72 -3.73 -14.22 -14.86
CA PRO A 72 -4.79 -13.97 -15.83
C PRO A 72 -6.21 -14.32 -15.34
N MET A 73 -6.36 -14.93 -14.16
CA MET A 73 -7.67 -15.07 -13.50
C MET A 73 -8.21 -13.77 -12.89
N TYR A 74 -7.35 -12.77 -12.65
CA TYR A 74 -7.72 -11.50 -11.99
C TYR A 74 -7.40 -10.25 -12.83
N SER A 75 -6.85 -10.42 -14.05
CA SER A 75 -6.68 -9.35 -15.06
C SER A 75 -7.93 -9.11 -15.89
#